data_AF-A0A7V9ZGT7-F1
#
_entry.id   AF-A0A7V9ZGT7-F1
#
_cell.length_a   1.000
_cell.length_b   1.000
_cell.length_c   1.000
_cell.angle_alpha   90.00
_cell.angle_beta   90.00
_cell.angle_gamma   90.00
#
_symmetry.space_group_name_H-M   'P 1'
#
loop_
_entity.id
_entity.type
_entity.pdbx_description
1 polymer ?
#
loop_
_entity_poly.entity_id
_entity_poly.type
_entity_poly.pdbx_seq_one_letter_code
_entity_poly.pdbx_strand_id
1 'polypeptide(L)'
;MQHEEKAARVVAVSRSPRHHFSKQVQSSIRLLVDYGVEGDAHAGVTVQHRSRVRRDPTQPNLRQVHLIAAELYDELRGGGFDVRSG
;
A
#
# COMPACT_ATOMS: atom_id res chain seq x y z
N MET A 1 -24.11 -17.52 -16.77
CA MET A 1 -23.97 -16.84 -15.48
C MET A 1 -23.57 -15.41 -15.78
N GLN A 2 -24.44 -14.43 -15.49
CA GLN A 2 -24.11 -13.03 -15.64
C GLN A 2 -23.12 -12.69 -14.50
N HIS A 3 -21.84 -12.53 -14.82
CA HIS A 3 -20.92 -11.89 -13.89
C HIS A 3 -21.25 -10.41 -13.90
N GLU A 4 -21.98 -9.98 -12.88
CA GLU A 4 -22.16 -8.56 -12.60
C GLU A 4 -20.79 -7.99 -12.22
N GLU A 5 -20.31 -7.06 -13.04
CA GLU A 5 -18.98 -6.46 -12.89
C GLU A 5 -19.00 -5.54 -11.67
N LYS A 6 -18.72 -6.10 -10.48
CA LYS A 6 -18.52 -5.30 -9.28
C LYS A 6 -17.22 -4.51 -9.44
N ALA A 7 -17.35 -3.25 -9.82
CA ALA A 7 -16.23 -2.32 -9.88
C ALA A 7 -15.64 -2.11 -8.48
N ALA A 8 -14.35 -2.40 -8.32
CA ALA A 8 -13.62 -2.05 -7.10
C ALA A 8 -13.51 -0.52 -6.99
N ARG A 9 -13.68 0.02 -5.77
CA ARG A 9 -13.54 1.45 -5.49
C ARG A 9 -12.42 1.69 -4.50
N VAL A 10 -11.49 2.57 -4.85
CA VAL A 10 -10.47 3.08 -3.91
C VAL A 10 -11.12 4.13 -3.02
N VAL A 11 -11.17 3.88 -1.71
CA VAL A 11 -11.80 4.79 -0.73
C VAL A 11 -10.81 5.77 -0.11
N ALA A 12 -9.52 5.43 -0.10
CA ALA A 12 -8.44 6.27 0.40
C ALA A 12 -7.11 5.87 -0.24
N VAL A 13 -6.18 6.82 -0.33
CA VAL A 13 -4.79 6.58 -0.73
C VAL A 13 -3.86 7.28 0.26
N SER A 14 -2.72 6.68 0.54
CA SER A 14 -1.77 7.21 1.53
C SER A 14 -0.33 7.01 1.06
N ARG A 15 0.54 7.94 1.44
CA ARG A 15 1.99 7.84 1.21
C ARG A 15 2.76 8.40 2.40
N SER A 16 4.01 7.99 2.55
CA SER A 16 4.93 8.63 3.49
C SER A 16 6.33 8.69 2.89
N PRO A 17 7.03 9.84 2.96
CA PRO A 17 8.42 9.96 2.51
C PRO A 17 9.42 9.26 3.44
N ARG A 18 8.97 8.72 4.58
CA ARG A 18 9.80 8.06 5.59
C ARG A 18 9.19 6.71 6.01
N HIS A 19 10.02 5.78 6.47
CA HIS A 19 9.59 4.49 7.02
C HIS A 19 8.96 4.64 8.42
N HIS A 20 7.79 5.27 8.47
CA HIS A 20 6.93 5.31 9.66
C HIS A 20 5.90 4.19 9.59
N PHE A 21 5.37 3.81 10.76
CA PHE A 21 4.31 2.81 10.85
C PHE A 21 3.03 3.26 10.11
N SER A 22 2.66 4.54 10.28
CA SER A 22 1.50 5.14 9.65
C SER A 22 1.89 6.04 8.48
N LYS A 23 1.03 6.10 7.47
CA LYS A 23 1.11 7.02 6.34
C LYS A 23 0.02 8.08 6.44
N GLN A 24 0.30 9.26 5.90
CA GLN A 24 -0.73 10.29 5.79
C GLN A 24 -1.62 10.02 4.59
N VAL A 25 -2.93 10.04 4.81
CA VAL A 25 -3.92 10.03 3.72
C VAL A 25 -3.68 11.24 2.81
N GLN A 26 -3.77 11.02 1.52
CA GLN A 26 -3.60 12.04 0.48
C GLN A 26 -4.90 12.16 -0.34
N SER A 27 -5.11 13.32 -0.96
CA SER A 27 -6.21 13.51 -1.92
C SER A 27 -5.99 12.70 -3.20
N SER A 28 -4.74 12.47 -3.58
CA SER A 28 -4.34 11.65 -4.72
C SER A 28 -2.91 11.14 -4.55
N ILE A 29 -2.57 10.11 -5.31
CA ILE A 29 -1.20 9.60 -5.45
C ILE A 29 -0.89 9.38 -6.93
N ARG A 30 0.39 9.45 -7.29
CA ARG A 30 0.87 9.10 -8.63
C ARG A 30 1.56 7.74 -8.56
N LEU A 31 1.11 6.81 -9.40
CA LEU A 31 1.80 5.53 -9.62
C LEU A 31 2.81 5.71 -10.75
N LEU A 32 4.05 5.35 -10.47
CA LEU A 32 5.13 5.28 -11.43
C LEU A 32 5.34 3.82 -11.81
N VAL A 33 5.33 3.54 -13.11
CA VAL A 33 5.46 2.19 -13.67
C VAL A 33 6.73 1.54 -13.14
N ASP A 34 6.60 0.30 -12.67
CA ASP A 34 7.68 -0.52 -12.11
C ASP A 34 8.48 0.12 -10.96
N TYR A 35 7.92 1.16 -10.32
CA TYR A 35 8.60 1.91 -9.26
C TYR A 35 7.75 2.08 -8.00
N GLY A 36 6.43 2.26 -8.14
CA GLY A 36 5.51 2.43 -7.01
C GLY A 36 4.97 3.85 -6.87
N VAL A 37 4.66 4.28 -5.64
CA VAL A 37 4.04 5.58 -5.38
C VAL A 37 5.09 6.70 -5.35
N GLU A 38 4.88 7.76 -6.14
CA GLU A 38 5.77 8.93 -6.14
C GLU A 38 5.94 9.54 -4.73
N GLY A 39 7.20 9.57 -4.27
CA GLY A 39 7.57 10.11 -2.96
C GLY A 39 7.22 9.22 -1.76
N ASP A 40 6.84 7.95 -1.95
CA ASP A 40 6.76 6.99 -0.86
C ASP A 40 8.13 6.36 -0.55
N ALA A 41 8.42 6.15 0.72
CA ALA A 41 9.67 5.58 1.19
C ALA A 41 9.96 4.19 0.60
N HIS A 42 8.92 3.43 0.26
CA HIS A 42 9.05 2.06 -0.27
C HIS A 42 9.13 2.00 -1.80
N ALA A 43 9.07 3.15 -2.49
CA ALA A 43 9.14 3.20 -3.93
C ALA A 43 10.56 2.94 -4.43
N GLY A 44 10.68 2.10 -5.46
CA GLY A 44 11.96 1.67 -6.02
C GLY A 44 11.80 0.43 -6.88
N VAL A 45 12.69 0.28 -7.86
CA VAL A 45 12.72 -0.85 -8.79
C VAL A 45 13.14 -2.16 -8.10
N THR A 46 14.01 -2.09 -7.10
CA THR A 46 14.53 -3.24 -6.37
C THR A 46 14.02 -3.33 -4.93
N VAL A 47 14.06 -4.54 -4.38
CA VAL A 47 13.57 -4.83 -3.04
C VAL A 47 14.23 -3.93 -1.99
N GLN A 48 13.41 -3.30 -1.14
CA GLN A 48 13.93 -2.49 -0.04
C GLN A 48 13.91 -3.19 1.32
N HIS A 49 13.23 -4.34 1.41
CA HIS A 49 13.10 -5.07 2.67
C HIS A 49 14.45 -5.67 3.09
N ARG A 50 15.01 -5.20 4.22
CA ARG A 50 16.38 -5.52 4.71
C ARG A 50 16.75 -7.00 4.65
N SER A 51 15.85 -7.89 5.05
CA SER A 51 16.09 -9.34 5.01
C SER A 51 16.22 -9.88 3.57
N ARG A 52 15.44 -9.35 2.62
CA ARG A 52 15.51 -9.75 1.20
C ARG A 52 16.70 -9.10 0.49
N VAL A 53 17.01 -7.84 0.83
CA VAL A 53 18.23 -7.14 0.38
C VAL A 53 19.48 -7.95 0.74
N ARG A 54 19.56 -8.46 1.98
CA ARG A 54 20.68 -9.32 2.40
C ARG A 54 20.81 -10.59 1.56
N ARG A 55 19.69 -11.15 1.09
CA ARG A 55 19.67 -12.36 0.26
C ARG A 55 20.11 -12.06 -1.17
N ASP A 56 19.48 -11.07 -1.79
CA ASP A 56 19.88 -10.54 -3.09
C ASP A 56 19.21 -9.17 -3.29
N PRO A 57 20.01 -8.08 -3.38
CA PRO A 57 19.53 -6.70 -3.49
C PRO A 57 19.01 -6.35 -4.89
N THR A 58 19.21 -7.20 -5.89
CA THR A 58 18.80 -6.94 -7.28
C THR A 58 17.38 -7.42 -7.60
N GLN A 59 16.75 -8.15 -6.67
CA GLN A 59 15.38 -8.65 -6.85
C GLN A 59 14.38 -7.50 -7.08
N PRO A 60 13.37 -7.69 -7.96
CA PRO A 60 12.34 -6.69 -8.18
C PRO A 60 11.57 -6.38 -6.90
N ASN A 61 11.15 -5.13 -6.76
CA ASN A 61 10.34 -4.71 -5.62
C ASN A 61 8.88 -5.14 -5.78
N LEU A 62 8.53 -6.31 -5.27
CA LEU A 62 7.13 -6.78 -5.27
C LEU A 62 6.24 -6.14 -4.20
N ARG A 63 6.74 -5.12 -3.48
CA ARG A 63 6.07 -4.47 -2.33
C ARG A 63 5.91 -2.95 -2.53
N GLN A 64 5.79 -2.53 -3.79
CA GLN A 64 5.63 -1.13 -4.20
C GLN A 64 4.32 -0.51 -3.72
N VAL A 65 3.24 -1.30 -3.62
CA VAL A 65 1.92 -0.88 -3.16
C VAL A 65 1.34 -1.97 -2.25
N HIS A 66 0.59 -1.54 -1.23
CA HIS A 66 -0.23 -2.43 -0.41
C HIS A 66 -1.69 -2.05 -0.63
N LEU A 67 -2.53 -3.03 -0.94
CA LEU A 67 -3.98 -2.87 -1.02
C LEU A 67 -4.58 -3.50 0.23
N ILE A 68 -5.40 -2.74 0.93
CA ILE A 68 -6.10 -3.17 2.14
C ILE A 68 -7.59 -3.01 1.88
N ALA A 69 -8.35 -4.07 2.12
CA ALA A 69 -9.80 -4.07 1.96
C ALA A 69 -10.44 -3.12 2.99
N ALA A 70 -11.43 -2.33 2.57
CA ALA A 70 -12.08 -1.37 3.47
C ALA A 70 -12.81 -2.08 4.62
N GLU A 71 -13.36 -3.26 4.30
CA GLU A 71 -14.09 -4.15 5.19
C GLU A 71 -13.23 -4.62 6.38
N LEU A 72 -11.91 -4.73 6.21
CA LEU A 72 -11.00 -5.05 7.31
C LEU A 72 -10.99 -3.95 8.37
N TYR A 73 -11.03 -2.68 7.97
CA TYR A 73 -11.10 -1.57 8.92
C TYR A 73 -12.44 -1.55 9.66
N ASP A 74 -13.53 -1.90 8.98
CA ASP A 74 -14.85 -2.02 9.60
C ASP A 74 -14.89 -3.14 10.63
N GLU A 75 -14.34 -4.31 10.28
CA GLU A 75 -14.20 -5.45 11.20
C GLU A 75 -13.39 -5.10 12.44
N LEU A 76 -12.21 -4.49 12.26
CA LEU A 76 -11.34 -4.09 13.37
C LEU A 76 -12.00 -3.05 14.28
N ARG A 77 -12.72 -2.07 13.71
CA ARG A 77 -13.49 -1.10 14.51
C ARG A 77 -14.64 -1.75 15.27
N GLY A 78 -15.32 -2.72 14.65
CA GLY A 78 -16.34 -3.55 15.32
C GLY A 78 -15.76 -4.35 16.50
N GLY A 79 -14.49 -4.75 16.41
CA GLY A 79 -13.73 -5.37 17.50
C GLY A 79 -13.18 -4.42 18.56
N GLY A 80 -13.43 -3.10 18.45
CA GLY A 80 -12.99 -2.09 19.42
C GLY A 80 -11.61 -1.48 19.15
N PHE A 81 -10.99 -1.75 18.00
CA PHE A 81 -9.72 -1.13 17.63
C PHE A 81 -9.95 0.20 16.87
N ASP A 82 -9.28 1.29 17.28
CA ASP A 82 -9.29 2.56 16.52
C ASP A 82 -8.23 2.54 15.41
N VAL A 83 -8.57 1.89 14.30
CA VAL A 83 -7.71 1.79 13.10
C VAL A 83 -8.41 2.42 11.91
N ARG A 84 -7.64 3.15 11.10
CA ARG A 84 -8.10 3.85 9.89
C ARG A 84 -7.12 3.61 8.75
N SER A 85 -7.50 3.98 7.53
CA SER A 85 -6.59 4.01 6.39
C SER A 85 -5.41 4.96 6.66
N GLY A 86 -4.17 4.50 6.43
CA GLY A 86 -2.97 5.31 6.65
C GLY A 86 -1.88 4.58 7.41
#